data_AF-A0A7J8KC01-F1
#
_entry.id   AF-A0A7J8KC01-F1
#
_cell.length_a   1.000
_cell.length_b   1.000
_cell.length_c   1.000
_cell.angle_alpha   90.00
_cell.angle_beta   90.00
_cell.angle_gamma   90.00
#
_symmetry.space_group_name_H-M   'P 1'
#
loop_
_entity.id
_entity.type
_entity.pdbx_description
1 polymer ?
#
loop_
_entity_poly.entity_id
_entity_poly.type
_entity_poly.pdbx_seq_one_letter_code
_entity_poly.pdbx_strand_id
1 'polypeptide(L)'
;MITTSGPTSEKPARSHPWTPDDSTDTNGSDNSIPMAYLTLDHQLQPLAPCPNSKESMAVFEQHCKMAQEYMKVQTEIALLLQRKQELVAELDQDEKDQQNTSRLVQEHKKLLDENKSLSTYYQQCKKQLEVIRSQQQKRQGTS
;
A
#
# COMPACT_ATOMS: atom_id res chain seq x y z
N MET A 1 20.34 36.93 -10.34
CA MET A 1 21.34 36.03 -10.96
C MET A 1 21.01 34.62 -10.51
N ILE A 2 20.53 33.78 -11.42
CA ILE A 2 20.21 32.37 -11.16
C ILE A 2 21.35 31.54 -11.74
N THR A 3 22.12 30.88 -10.89
CA THR A 3 23.22 30.00 -11.30
C THR A 3 22.73 28.57 -11.41
N THR A 4 23.00 28.00 -12.58
CA THR A 4 22.69 26.64 -13.03
C THR A 4 23.71 25.65 -12.49
N SER A 5 23.31 24.40 -12.21
CA SER A 5 24.14 23.23 -12.53
C SER A 5 23.31 21.94 -12.39
N GLY A 6 23.07 21.29 -13.52
CA GLY A 6 22.57 19.91 -13.57
C GLY A 6 23.72 18.91 -13.41
N PRO A 7 23.45 17.67 -12.96
CA PRO A 7 24.47 16.62 -12.94
C PRO A 7 24.61 15.95 -14.31
N THR A 8 25.85 15.93 -14.78
CA THR A 8 26.37 15.28 -15.99
C THR A 8 26.29 13.75 -15.89
N SER A 9 25.84 13.15 -16.99
CA SER A 9 25.93 11.71 -17.25
C SER A 9 27.36 11.36 -17.64
N GLU A 10 28.03 10.48 -16.89
CA GLU A 10 29.16 9.70 -17.40
C GLU A 10 29.09 8.26 -16.91
N LYS A 11 29.11 7.36 -17.88
CA LYS A 11 29.00 5.91 -17.77
C LYS A 11 30.40 5.33 -18.01
N PRO A 12 31.02 4.62 -17.06
CA PRO A 12 32.10 3.72 -17.40
C PRO A 12 31.53 2.31 -17.59
N ALA A 13 31.64 1.80 -18.83
CA ALA A 13 31.43 0.40 -19.13
C ALA A 13 32.48 -0.44 -18.38
N ARG A 14 32.07 -1.10 -17.30
CA ARG A 14 32.89 -2.09 -16.60
C ARG A 14 32.54 -3.47 -17.14
N SER A 15 33.37 -3.95 -18.05
CA SER A 15 33.41 -5.37 -18.45
C SER A 15 33.80 -6.18 -17.21
N HIS A 16 32.87 -6.99 -16.70
CA HIS A 16 33.15 -7.97 -15.67
C HIS A 16 33.47 -9.32 -16.34
N PRO A 17 34.71 -9.83 -16.20
CA PRO A 17 35.01 -11.23 -16.50
C PRO A 17 34.23 -12.11 -15.52
N TRP A 18 33.50 -13.09 -16.05
CA TRP A 18 32.78 -14.07 -15.25
C TRP A 18 33.80 -15.01 -14.59
N THR A 19 33.94 -14.93 -13.27
CA THR A 19 34.61 -15.95 -12.45
C THR A 19 33.55 -16.65 -11.61
N PRO A 20 33.50 -18.00 -11.58
CA PRO A 20 32.65 -18.71 -10.63
C PRO A 20 33.26 -18.53 -9.24
N ASP A 21 32.61 -17.73 -8.40
CA ASP A 21 32.95 -17.67 -6.98
C ASP A 21 32.32 -18.88 -6.30
N ASP A 22 33.18 -19.84 -5.94
CA ASP A 22 32.89 -20.91 -5.01
C ASP A 22 32.97 -20.32 -3.61
N SER A 23 31.82 -20.06 -2.98
CA SER A 23 31.80 -19.73 -1.56
C SER A 23 30.47 -20.02 -0.89
N THR A 24 30.60 -20.82 0.16
CA THR A 24 29.76 -20.95 1.36
C THR A 24 28.48 -21.77 1.26
N ASP A 25 28.67 -23.07 1.52
CA ASP A 25 27.77 -23.89 2.34
C ASP A 25 27.17 -23.07 3.50
N THR A 26 25.93 -22.62 3.31
CA THR A 26 25.09 -22.17 4.42
C THR A 26 24.06 -23.27 4.62
N ASN A 27 24.42 -24.24 5.47
CA ASN A 27 23.51 -25.28 5.93
C ASN A 27 22.42 -24.63 6.81
N GLY A 28 21.18 -24.68 6.33
CA GLY A 28 20.02 -24.06 6.97
C GLY A 28 18.71 -24.60 6.41
N SER A 29 18.56 -25.92 6.45
CA SER A 29 17.30 -26.68 6.59
C SER A 29 15.98 -25.95 6.29
N ASP A 30 15.45 -26.07 5.07
CA ASP A 30 14.03 -26.45 4.82
C ASP A 30 13.73 -26.79 3.33
N ASN A 31 14.65 -27.47 2.64
CA ASN A 31 14.54 -27.71 1.20
C ASN A 31 13.74 -28.99 0.86
N SER A 32 12.67 -29.29 1.61
CA SER A 32 11.62 -30.15 1.05
C SER A 32 10.98 -29.31 -0.04
N ILE A 33 11.22 -29.54 -1.32
CA ILE A 33 10.61 -30.67 -2.02
C ILE A 33 11.61 -31.23 -3.06
N PRO A 34 12.21 -32.41 -2.82
CA PRO A 34 13.02 -33.11 -3.83
C PRO A 34 12.26 -33.39 -5.14
N MET A 35 10.93 -33.26 -5.10
CA MET A 35 9.98 -33.50 -6.19
C MET A 35 9.12 -32.27 -6.52
N ALA A 36 9.53 -31.05 -6.13
CA ALA A 36 8.77 -29.82 -6.39
C ALA A 36 8.40 -29.71 -7.88
N TYR A 37 9.36 -30.05 -8.74
CA TYR A 37 9.19 -30.02 -10.18
C TYR A 37 8.02 -30.87 -10.69
N LEU A 38 7.52 -31.86 -9.93
CA LEU A 38 6.33 -32.64 -10.30
C LEU A 38 5.04 -31.81 -10.30
N THR A 39 5.02 -30.65 -9.63
CA THR A 39 3.88 -29.72 -9.67
C THR A 39 3.94 -28.78 -10.88
N LEU A 40 5.03 -28.79 -11.64
CA LEU A 40 5.12 -28.04 -12.89
C LEU A 40 4.31 -28.71 -13.99
N ASP A 41 3.93 -27.93 -14.99
CA ASP A 41 3.39 -28.45 -16.24
C ASP A 41 4.30 -29.55 -16.79
N HIS A 42 3.69 -30.60 -17.35
CA HIS A 42 4.44 -31.78 -17.79
C HIS A 42 5.59 -31.45 -18.76
N GLN A 43 5.43 -30.42 -19.60
CA GLN A 43 6.45 -29.94 -20.54
C GLN A 43 7.67 -29.28 -19.87
N LEU A 44 7.54 -28.85 -18.62
CA LEU A 44 8.59 -28.21 -17.82
C LEU A 44 9.24 -29.17 -16.82
N GLN A 45 8.81 -30.44 -16.78
CA GLN A 45 9.41 -31.44 -15.88
C GLN A 45 10.72 -31.99 -16.49
N PRO A 46 11.74 -32.27 -15.67
CA PRO A 46 12.94 -32.96 -16.12
C PRO A 46 12.63 -34.33 -16.71
N LEU A 47 13.20 -34.60 -17.90
CA LEU A 47 13.11 -35.92 -18.54
C LEU A 47 13.93 -36.94 -17.75
N ALA A 48 13.46 -38.19 -17.67
CA ALA A 48 14.18 -39.26 -16.99
C ALA A 48 15.59 -39.46 -17.61
N PRO A 49 16.66 -39.51 -16.79
CA PRO A 49 18.01 -39.66 -17.30
C PRO A 49 18.27 -41.09 -17.82
N CYS A 50 19.16 -41.21 -18.79
CA CYS A 50 19.68 -42.49 -19.28
C CYS A 50 20.79 -43.00 -18.34
N PRO A 51 20.63 -44.16 -17.65
CA PRO A 51 21.56 -44.60 -16.60
C PRO A 51 23.01 -44.82 -17.05
N ASN A 52 23.22 -45.12 -18.34
CA ASN A 52 24.54 -45.40 -18.90
C ASN A 52 25.22 -44.17 -19.51
N SER A 53 24.58 -43.00 -19.47
CA SER A 53 25.12 -41.75 -20.01
C SER A 53 25.35 -40.74 -18.90
N LYS A 54 26.63 -40.42 -18.66
CA LYS A 54 27.03 -39.39 -17.69
C LYS A 54 26.47 -38.01 -18.04
N GLU A 55 26.42 -37.68 -19.33
CA GLU A 55 25.88 -36.41 -19.82
C GLU A 55 24.38 -36.30 -19.53
N SER A 56 23.62 -37.37 -19.76
CA SER A 56 22.18 -37.39 -19.49
C SER A 56 21.87 -37.20 -18.01
N MET A 57 22.68 -37.79 -17.12
CA MET A 57 22.56 -37.57 -15.68
C MET A 57 22.82 -36.10 -15.30
N ALA A 58 23.88 -35.50 -15.83
CA ALA A 58 24.22 -34.10 -15.54
C ALA A 58 23.14 -33.12 -16.02
N VAL A 59 22.57 -33.33 -17.21
CA VAL A 59 21.46 -32.50 -17.73
C VAL A 59 20.21 -32.61 -16.86
N PHE A 60 19.86 -33.82 -16.40
CA PHE A 60 18.74 -34.02 -15.49
C PHE A 60 18.94 -33.28 -14.16
N GLU A 61 20.11 -33.39 -13.55
CA GLU A 61 20.44 -32.70 -12.29
C GLU A 61 20.39 -31.17 -12.44
N GLN A 62 20.92 -30.64 -13.55
CA GLN A 62 20.85 -29.22 -13.84
C GLN A 62 19.39 -28.76 -14.01
N HIS A 63 18.57 -29.52 -14.74
CA HIS A 63 17.18 -29.16 -14.94
C HIS A 63 16.39 -29.21 -13.63
N CYS A 64 16.69 -30.17 -12.74
CA CYS A 64 16.09 -30.19 -11.39
C CYS A 64 16.39 -28.91 -10.61
N LYS A 65 17.63 -28.39 -10.68
CA LYS A 65 17.99 -27.12 -10.02
C LYS A 65 17.24 -25.93 -10.62
N MET A 66 17.19 -25.84 -11.96
CA MET A 66 16.45 -24.77 -12.64
C MET A 66 14.96 -24.81 -12.35
N ALA A 67 14.35 -26.00 -12.30
CA ALA A 67 12.95 -26.18 -11.95
C ALA A 67 12.65 -25.71 -10.52
N GLN A 68 13.56 -25.98 -9.57
CA GLN A 68 13.44 -25.47 -8.20
C GLN A 68 13.51 -23.95 -8.15
N GLU A 69 14.46 -23.33 -8.86
CA GLU A 69 14.58 -21.87 -8.94
C GLU A 69 13.34 -21.24 -9.57
N TYR A 70 12.84 -21.82 -10.67
CA TYR A 70 11.62 -21.37 -11.33
C TYR A 70 10.42 -21.37 -10.36
N MET A 71 10.27 -22.41 -9.54
CA MET A 71 9.19 -22.48 -8.55
C MET A 71 9.33 -21.43 -7.46
N LYS A 72 10.55 -21.13 -7.01
CA LYS A 72 10.79 -20.04 -6.05
C LYS A 72 10.35 -18.71 -6.64
N VAL A 73 10.73 -18.43 -7.89
CA VAL A 73 10.31 -17.21 -8.60
C VAL A 73 8.80 -17.16 -8.81
N GLN A 74 8.16 -18.27 -9.20
CA GLN A 74 6.69 -18.34 -9.32
C GLN A 74 5.98 -18.02 -8.00
N THR A 75 6.50 -18.55 -6.90
CA THR A 75 5.97 -18.27 -5.55
C THR A 75 6.14 -16.79 -5.21
N GLU A 76 7.31 -16.21 -5.47
CA GLU A 76 7.56 -14.79 -5.24
C GLU A 76 6.64 -13.89 -6.08
N ILE A 77 6.44 -14.23 -7.37
CA ILE A 77 5.49 -13.52 -8.24
C ILE A 77 4.08 -13.57 -7.64
N ALA A 78 3.62 -14.73 -7.18
CA ALA A 78 2.30 -14.89 -6.58
C ALA A 78 2.15 -14.01 -5.31
N LEU A 79 3.16 -14.01 -4.44
CA LEU A 79 3.18 -13.19 -3.23
C LEU A 79 3.18 -11.69 -3.55
N LEU A 80 3.96 -11.26 -4.54
CA LEU A 80 4.00 -9.87 -4.99
C LEU A 80 2.66 -9.43 -5.60
N LEU A 81 2.01 -10.30 -6.38
CA LEU A 81 0.69 -10.03 -6.94
C LEU A 81 -0.37 -9.90 -5.83
N GLN A 82 -0.34 -10.77 -4.83
CA GLN A 82 -1.21 -10.66 -3.66
C GLN A 82 -0.96 -9.35 -2.92
N ARG A 83 0.30 -9.03 -2.61
CA ARG A 83 0.63 -7.80 -1.87
C ARG A 83 0.22 -6.54 -2.64
N LYS A 84 0.34 -6.54 -3.96
CA LYS A 84 -0.15 -5.45 -4.82
C LYS A 84 -1.67 -5.27 -4.67
N GLN A 85 -2.44 -6.36 -4.65
CA GLN A 85 -3.90 -6.29 -4.47
C GLN A 85 -4.27 -5.72 -3.10
N GLU A 86 -3.57 -6.14 -2.04
CA GLU A 86 -3.77 -5.59 -0.69
C GLU A 86 -3.51 -4.09 -0.64
N LEU A 87 -2.40 -3.62 -1.23
CA LEU A 87 -2.06 -2.19 -1.27
C LEU A 87 -3.08 -1.36 -2.06
N VAL A 88 -3.62 -1.91 -3.17
CA VAL A 88 -4.70 -1.24 -3.92
C VAL A 88 -5.94 -1.11 -3.06
N ALA A 89 -6.33 -2.17 -2.34
CA ALA A 89 -7.50 -2.13 -1.46
C ALA A 89 -7.32 -1.15 -0.28
N GLU A 90 -6.12 -1.02 0.26
CA GLU A 90 -5.78 -0.04 1.30
C GLU A 90 -5.92 1.39 0.77
N LEU A 91 -5.40 1.69 -0.42
CA LEU A 91 -5.55 3.01 -1.05
C LEU A 91 -7.02 3.36 -1.35
N ASP A 92 -7.80 2.40 -1.85
CA ASP A 92 -9.24 2.59 -2.09
C ASP A 92 -10.01 2.87 -0.80
N GLN A 93 -9.57 2.30 0.32
CA GLN A 93 -10.18 2.54 1.63
C GLN A 93 -9.80 3.92 2.18
N ASP A 94 -8.52 4.30 2.07
CA ASP A 94 -8.03 5.63 2.47
C ASP A 94 -8.74 6.75 1.71
N GLU A 95 -9.01 6.58 0.41
CA GLU A 95 -9.75 7.57 -0.39
C GLU A 95 -11.19 7.76 0.14
N LYS A 96 -11.88 6.66 0.49
CA LYS A 96 -13.22 6.72 1.10
C LYS A 96 -13.21 7.41 2.45
N ASP A 97 -12.21 7.12 3.28
CA ASP A 97 -12.07 7.72 4.60
C ASP A 97 -11.72 9.20 4.52
N GLN A 98 -10.91 9.60 3.53
CA GLN A 98 -10.66 11.00 3.21
C GLN A 98 -11.94 11.71 2.76
N GLN A 99 -12.74 11.10 1.88
CA GLN A 99 -14.02 11.65 1.45
C GLN A 99 -14.99 11.82 2.61
N ASN A 100 -15.09 10.83 3.50
CA ASN A 100 -15.93 10.88 4.69
C ASN A 100 -15.48 11.98 5.66
N THR A 101 -14.17 12.09 5.90
CA THR A 101 -13.57 13.14 6.73
C THR A 101 -13.90 14.53 6.17
N SER A 102 -13.75 14.72 4.86
CA SER A 102 -14.08 15.97 4.17
C SER A 102 -15.56 16.34 4.35
N ARG A 103 -16.46 15.36 4.21
CA ARG A 103 -17.90 15.55 4.45
C ARG A 103 -18.19 15.97 5.88
N LEU A 104 -17.59 15.29 6.87
CA LEU A 104 -17.80 15.60 8.29
C LEU A 104 -17.30 17.00 8.65
N VAL A 105 -16.15 17.43 8.11
CA VAL A 105 -15.62 18.79 8.30
C VAL A 105 -16.58 19.84 7.73
N GLN A 106 -17.15 19.58 6.55
CA GLN A 106 -18.13 20.48 5.95
C GLN A 106 -19.41 20.59 6.78
N GLU A 107 -19.91 19.46 7.29
CA GLU A 107 -21.10 19.43 8.15
C GLU A 107 -20.85 20.17 9.48
N HIS A 108 -19.70 19.93 10.11
CA HIS A 108 -19.30 20.62 11.33
C HIS A 108 -19.24 22.13 11.13
N LYS A 109 -18.68 22.61 10.00
CA LYS A 109 -18.68 24.02 9.66
C LYS A 109 -20.10 24.58 9.54
N LYS A 110 -21.00 23.87 8.85
CA LYS A 110 -22.40 24.28 8.71
C LYS A 110 -23.11 24.38 10.07
N LEU A 111 -22.89 23.41 10.95
CA LEU A 111 -23.46 23.40 12.30
C LEU A 111 -22.93 24.57 13.15
N LEU A 112 -21.64 24.91 13.05
CA LEU A 112 -21.08 26.09 13.72
C LEU A 112 -21.75 27.39 13.24
N ASP A 113 -21.94 27.54 11.92
CA ASP A 113 -22.60 28.72 11.34
C ASP A 113 -24.07 28.83 11.78
N GLU A 114 -24.79 27.71 11.82
CA GLU A 114 -26.17 27.64 12.30
C GLU A 114 -26.25 27.92 13.80
N ASN A 115 -25.36 27.35 14.62
CA ASN A 115 -25.32 27.58 16.05
C ASN A 115 -25.05 29.05 16.38
N LYS A 116 -24.14 29.70 15.64
CA LYS A 116 -23.88 31.15 15.77
C LYS A 116 -25.11 31.99 15.40
N SER A 117 -25.80 31.62 14.33
CA SER A 117 -27.04 32.28 13.89
C SER A 117 -28.15 32.15 14.95
N LEU A 118 -28.37 30.94 15.46
CA LEU A 118 -29.36 30.67 16.52
C LEU A 118 -29.02 31.41 17.82
N SER A 119 -27.76 31.40 18.22
CA SER A 119 -27.30 32.14 19.40
C SER A 119 -27.56 33.64 19.27
N THR A 120 -27.31 34.20 18.08
CA THR A 120 -27.58 35.62 17.79
C THR A 120 -29.08 35.92 17.88
N TYR A 121 -29.91 35.08 17.26
CA TYR A 121 -31.36 35.23 17.29
C TYR A 121 -31.92 35.14 18.71
N TYR A 122 -31.46 34.17 19.51
CA TYR A 122 -31.83 34.04 20.92
C TYR A 122 -31.53 35.32 21.71
N GLN A 123 -30.34 35.91 21.55
CA GLN A 123 -29.98 37.15 22.23
C GLN A 123 -30.86 38.32 21.81
N GLN A 124 -31.25 38.39 20.53
CA GLN A 124 -32.19 39.42 20.04
C GLN A 124 -33.57 39.26 20.69
N CYS A 125 -34.11 38.04 20.72
CA CYS A 125 -35.39 37.75 21.36
C CYS A 125 -35.36 38.08 22.86
N LYS A 126 -34.28 37.70 23.56
CA LYS A 126 -34.09 38.00 24.97
C LYS A 126 -34.13 39.50 25.24
N LYS A 127 -33.40 40.31 24.44
CA LYS A 127 -33.41 41.77 24.55
C LYS A 127 -34.81 42.36 24.30
N GLN A 128 -35.55 41.85 23.32
CA GLN A 128 -36.93 42.30 23.07
C GLN A 128 -37.85 42.03 24.26
N LEU A 129 -37.74 40.85 24.89
CA LEU A 129 -38.51 40.51 26.08
C LEU A 129 -38.20 41.42 27.28
N GLU A 130 -36.92 41.76 27.49
CA GLU A 130 -36.51 42.69 28.54
C GLU A 130 -37.12 44.09 28.33
N VAL A 131 -37.13 44.58 27.09
CA VAL A 131 -37.78 45.86 26.74
C VAL A 131 -39.27 45.81 27.05
N ILE A 132 -39.99 44.76 26.60
CA ILE A 132 -41.43 44.62 26.85
C ILE A 132 -41.73 44.61 28.36
N ARG A 133 -40.97 43.84 29.14
CA ARG A 133 -41.13 43.77 30.61
C ARG A 133 -40.93 45.14 31.26
N SER A 134 -39.88 45.87 30.87
CA SER A 134 -39.60 47.21 31.41
C SER A 134 -40.71 48.23 31.11
N GLN A 135 -41.32 48.15 29.92
CA GLN A 135 -42.43 49.02 29.53
C GLN A 135 -43.69 48.71 30.33
N GLN A 136 -43.99 47.42 30.55
CA GLN A 136 -45.12 47.00 31.37
C GLN A 136 -44.98 47.47 32.82
N GLN A 137 -43.79 47.40 33.40
CA GLN A 137 -43.51 47.86 34.76
C GLN A 137 -43.71 49.38 34.92
N LYS A 138 -43.30 50.18 33.93
CA LYS A 138 -43.53 51.64 33.93
C LYS A 138 -45.01 52.03 33.85
N ARG A 139 -45.84 51.23 33.15
CA ARG A 139 -47.28 51.48 33.04
C ARG A 139 -48.06 51.14 34.31
N GLN A 140 -47.55 50.26 35.17
CA GLN A 140 -48.21 49.86 36.42
C GLN A 140 -47.84 50.76 37.62
N GLY A 141 -46.76 51.55 37.53
CA GLY A 141 -46.34 52.50 38.58
C GLY A 141 -46.99 53.89 38.50
N THR A 142 -47.86 54.13 37.52
CA THR A 142 -48.66 55.35 37.35
C THR A 142 -50.13 55.03 37.62
N SER A 143 -50.50 54.85 38.90
CA SER A 143 -51.88 54.88 39.37
C SER A 143 -51.93 55.29 40.83
#